data_AF-A0A670YGS4-F1
#
_entry.id   AF-A0A670YGS4-F1
#
_cell.length_a   1.000
_cell.length_b   1.000
_cell.length_c   1.000
_cell.angle_alpha   90.00
_cell.angle_beta   90.00
_cell.angle_gamma   90.00
#
_symmetry.space_group_name_H-M   'P 1'
#
loop_
_entity.id
_entity.type
_entity.pdbx_description
1 polymer ?
#
loop_
_entity_poly.entity_id
_entity_poly.type
_entity_poly.pdbx_seq_one_letter_code
_entity_poly.pdbx_strand_id
1 'polypeptide(L)'
;MKQKPFVETYFKSGERTNLVLDFPHIEVVRKKEERRKLTGHTCKECEIYYAGLPEEERKKKLATCSRHRSRYIPPETPENFWEVGFPSTQMCVERGYIKEEFAPCPRPKRRQPYNVMFSPKGKEQKT
;
A
#
# COMPACT_ATOMS: atom_id res chain seq x y z
N MET A 1 8.10 31.57 -40.28
CA MET A 1 7.20 30.41 -40.15
C MET A 1 7.25 29.93 -38.70
N LYS A 2 6.19 30.13 -37.92
CA LYS A 2 6.17 29.70 -36.50
C LYS A 2 5.57 28.29 -36.43
N GLN A 3 6.40 27.29 -36.16
CA GLN A 3 5.91 25.94 -35.90
C GLN A 3 5.21 25.93 -34.54
N LYS A 4 3.93 25.55 -34.54
CA LYS A 4 3.16 25.32 -33.32
C LYS A 4 3.62 23.97 -32.74
N PRO A 5 3.87 23.85 -31.43
CA PRO A 5 4.15 22.55 -30.85
C PRO A 5 2.88 21.70 -30.94
N PHE A 6 2.99 20.58 -31.67
CA PHE A 6 2.00 19.52 -31.68
C PHE A 6 2.09 18.80 -30.33
N VAL A 7 1.37 19.33 -29.33
CA VAL A 7 1.17 18.60 -28.07
C VAL A 7 -0.07 17.74 -28.28
N GLU A 8 0.17 16.52 -28.75
CA GLU A 8 -0.83 15.45 -28.73
C GLU A 8 -1.26 15.23 -27.28
N THR A 9 -2.54 15.47 -26.99
CA THR A 9 -3.11 15.20 -25.67
C THR A 9 -3.03 13.70 -25.42
N TYR A 10 -2.19 13.29 -24.47
CA TYR A 10 -2.09 11.90 -24.00
C TYR A 10 -3.37 11.49 -23.25
N PHE A 11 -4.49 11.36 -23.96
CA PHE A 11 -5.69 10.70 -23.46
C PHE A 11 -5.78 9.32 -24.11
N LYS A 12 -4.85 8.44 -23.73
CA LYS A 12 -5.00 7.00 -24.01
C LYS A 12 -6.07 6.45 -23.07
N SER A 13 -7.29 6.34 -23.57
CA SER A 13 -8.30 5.41 -23.04
C SER A 13 -7.89 3.98 -23.40
N GLY A 14 -6.78 3.52 -22.81
CA GLY A 14 -6.38 2.12 -22.87
C GLY A 14 -6.97 1.41 -21.65
N GLU A 15 -7.87 0.46 -21.90
CA GLU A 15 -8.38 -0.46 -20.89
C GLU A 15 -7.21 -1.02 -20.07
N ARG A 16 -7.16 -0.65 -18.79
CA ARG A 16 -6.21 -1.24 -17.85
C ARG A 16 -6.62 -2.69 -17.66
N THR A 17 -5.97 -3.59 -18.38
CA THR A 17 -6.02 -5.01 -18.05
C THR A 17 -5.44 -5.17 -16.66
N ASN A 18 -6.31 -5.47 -15.69
CA ASN A 18 -5.90 -5.83 -14.34
C ASN A 18 -5.20 -7.18 -14.44
N LEU A 19 -3.89 -7.16 -14.62
CA LEU A 19 -3.05 -8.31 -14.34
C LEU A 19 -3.14 -8.52 -12.83
N VAL A 20 -3.97 -9.50 -12.48
CA VAL A 20 -4.41 -9.87 -11.14
C VAL A 20 -3.20 -10.19 -10.28
N LEU A 21 -2.76 -9.19 -9.53
CA LEU A 21 -2.20 -9.42 -8.22
C LEU A 21 -3.35 -9.05 -7.27
N ASP A 22 -3.72 -9.98 -6.38
CA ASP A 22 -4.74 -9.79 -5.35
C ASP A 22 -4.26 -8.79 -4.28
N PHE A 23 -3.90 -7.59 -4.71
CA PHE A 23 -3.57 -6.51 -3.79
C PHE A 23 -4.87 -5.91 -3.24
N PRO A 24 -4.91 -5.53 -1.96
CA PRO A 24 -6.06 -4.88 -1.33
C PRO A 24 -6.53 -3.59 -2.02
N HIS A 25 -5.71 -3.00 -2.91
CA HIS A 25 -6.08 -1.86 -3.74
C HIS A 25 -6.75 -2.30 -5.05
N ILE A 26 -7.78 -3.14 -4.92
CA ILE A 26 -8.70 -3.48 -5.99
C ILE A 26 -9.43 -2.21 -6.43
N GLU A 27 -9.59 -2.07 -7.75
CA GLU A 27 -10.12 -0.90 -8.45
C GLU A 27 -11.22 -0.12 -7.72
N VAL A 28 -11.06 1.21 -7.73
CA VAL A 28 -12.07 2.13 -7.22
C VAL A 28 -13.36 2.00 -8.02
N VAL A 29 -14.40 1.47 -7.38
CA VAL A 29 -15.75 1.37 -7.98
C VAL A 29 -16.36 2.76 -8.10
N ARG A 30 -16.31 3.33 -9.31
CA ARG A 30 -16.87 4.65 -9.61
C ARG A 30 -18.37 4.61 -9.96
N LYS A 31 -18.85 3.50 -10.52
CA LYS A 31 -20.26 3.37 -10.94
C LYS A 31 -21.19 3.12 -9.76
N LYS A 32 -22.34 3.81 -9.76
CA LYS A 32 -23.33 3.76 -8.69
C LYS A 32 -23.96 2.38 -8.51
N GLU A 33 -24.30 1.72 -9.61
CA GLU A 33 -24.93 0.39 -9.58
C GLU A 33 -23.96 -0.69 -9.08
N GLU A 34 -22.71 -0.64 -9.52
CA GLU A 34 -21.65 -1.54 -9.04
C GLU A 34 -21.41 -1.33 -7.55
N ARG A 35 -21.39 -0.08 -7.08
CA ARG A 35 -21.29 0.22 -5.63
C ARG A 35 -22.50 -0.29 -4.84
N ARG A 36 -23.70 -0.32 -5.43
CA ARG A 36 -24.90 -0.85 -4.77
C ARG A 36 -24.84 -2.38 -4.60
N LYS A 37 -24.09 -3.09 -5.45
CA LYS A 37 -23.87 -4.55 -5.33
C LYS A 37 -22.84 -4.92 -4.26
N LEU A 38 -22.04 -3.97 -3.79
CA LEU A 38 -21.04 -4.21 -2.73
C LEU A 38 -21.71 -4.45 -1.38
N THR A 39 -21.10 -5.35 -0.59
CA THR A 39 -21.50 -5.66 0.77
C THR A 39 -21.42 -4.42 1.65
N GLY A 40 -22.48 -4.19 2.41
CA GLY A 40 -22.52 -3.14 3.42
C GLY A 40 -21.92 -3.63 4.73
N HIS A 41 -21.01 -2.87 5.31
CA HIS A 41 -20.39 -3.17 6.60
C HIS A 41 -20.86 -2.16 7.66
N THR A 42 -20.65 -2.49 8.94
CA THR A 42 -20.95 -1.61 10.06
C THR A 42 -19.66 -1.03 10.64
N CYS A 43 -19.64 0.27 10.88
CA CYS A 43 -18.68 0.90 11.77
C CYS A 43 -19.25 1.01 13.19
N LYS A 44 -18.43 1.43 14.16
CA LYS A 44 -18.81 1.61 15.57
C LYS A 44 -20.08 2.47 15.75
N GLU A 45 -20.20 3.55 15.00
CA GLU A 45 -21.38 4.43 15.04
C GLU A 45 -22.63 3.76 14.44
N CYS A 46 -22.46 3.01 13.35
CA CYS A 46 -23.56 2.26 12.74
C CYS A 46 -24.07 1.15 13.66
N GLU A 47 -23.19 0.51 14.42
CA GLU A 47 -23.58 -0.52 15.39
C GLU A 47 -24.51 0.04 16.46
N ILE A 48 -24.18 1.22 17.00
CA ILE A 48 -25.01 1.93 17.97
C ILE A 48 -26.35 2.33 17.34
N TYR A 49 -26.33 2.87 16.12
CA TYR A 49 -27.55 3.29 15.42
C TYR A 49 -28.53 2.13 15.16
N TYR A 50 -28.02 0.96 14.80
CA TYR A 50 -28.84 -0.23 14.53
C TYR A 50 -29.08 -1.11 15.77
N ALA A 51 -28.58 -0.74 16.95
CA ALA A 51 -28.65 -1.58 18.16
C ALA A 51 -30.09 -1.88 18.61
N GLY A 52 -31.04 -0.99 18.34
CA GLY A 52 -32.45 -1.16 18.71
C GLY A 52 -33.30 -1.97 17.72
N LEU A 53 -32.73 -2.43 16.61
CA LEU A 53 -33.45 -3.18 15.58
C LEU A 53 -33.16 -4.69 15.68
N PRO A 54 -34.14 -5.55 15.39
CA PRO A 54 -33.91 -6.99 15.31
C PRO A 54 -32.93 -7.31 14.17
N GLU A 55 -32.15 -8.38 14.33
CA GLU A 55 -31.01 -8.69 13.45
C GLU A 55 -31.41 -8.85 11.97
N GLU A 56 -32.59 -9.42 11.72
CA GLU A 56 -33.17 -9.60 10.38
C GLU A 56 -33.46 -8.27 9.67
N GLU A 57 -34.00 -7.29 10.41
CA GLU A 57 -34.25 -5.96 9.87
C GLU A 57 -32.95 -5.18 9.71
N ARG A 58 -32.00 -5.36 10.63
CA ARG A 58 -30.67 -4.76 10.54
C ARG A 58 -29.96 -5.17 9.25
N LYS A 59 -29.95 -6.46 8.90
CA LYS A 59 -29.34 -6.95 7.65
C LYS A 59 -29.97 -6.33 6.40
N LYS A 60 -31.31 -6.26 6.37
CA LYS A 60 -32.06 -5.62 5.27
C LYS A 60 -31.72 -4.12 5.16
N LYS A 61 -31.74 -3.39 6.28
CA LYS A 61 -31.41 -1.96 6.32
C LYS A 61 -29.96 -1.69 5.94
N LEU A 62 -29.02 -2.55 6.32
CA LEU A 62 -27.63 -2.43 5.90
C LEU A 62 -27.47 -2.59 4.38
N ALA A 63 -28.13 -3.58 3.78
CA ALA A 63 -28.08 -3.80 2.34
C ALA A 63 -28.71 -2.63 1.53
N THR A 64 -29.79 -2.04 2.05
CA THR A 64 -30.51 -0.95 1.37
C THR A 64 -29.90 0.43 1.62
N CYS A 65 -29.59 0.76 2.87
CA CYS A 65 -29.32 2.12 3.33
C CYS A 65 -27.86 2.39 3.74
N SER A 66 -27.03 1.35 3.95
CA SER A 66 -25.65 1.59 4.42
C SER A 66 -24.83 2.39 3.40
N ARG A 67 -24.17 3.43 3.90
CA ARG A 67 -23.16 4.21 3.17
C ARG A 67 -21.80 3.50 3.14
N HIS A 68 -21.53 2.66 4.14
CA HIS A 68 -20.29 1.91 4.28
C HIS A 68 -20.38 0.65 3.43
N ARG A 69 -19.97 0.76 2.16
CA ARG A 69 -19.89 -0.37 1.23
C ARG A 69 -18.49 -0.45 0.66
N SER A 70 -17.84 -1.60 0.83
CA SER A 70 -16.51 -1.88 0.31
C SER A 70 -16.41 -3.34 -0.13
N ARG A 71 -15.41 -3.66 -0.96
CA ARG A 71 -15.10 -5.06 -1.33
C ARG A 71 -14.39 -5.80 -0.20
N TYR A 72 -13.57 -5.06 0.53
CA TYR A 72 -12.75 -5.56 1.60
C TYR A 72 -12.95 -4.67 2.82
N ILE A 73 -13.12 -5.30 3.98
CA ILE A 73 -12.99 -4.62 5.26
C ILE A 73 -11.51 -4.65 5.57
N PRO A 74 -10.85 -3.48 5.75
CA PRO A 74 -9.48 -3.48 6.24
C PRO A 74 -9.38 -4.35 7.49
N PRO A 75 -8.38 -5.23 7.58
CA PRO A 75 -8.21 -6.04 8.78
C PRO A 75 -7.97 -5.08 9.93
N GLU A 76 -8.32 -5.50 11.13
CA GLU A 76 -7.92 -4.76 12.32
C GLU A 76 -6.40 -4.62 12.32
N THR A 77 -5.93 -3.52 12.92
CA THR A 77 -4.51 -3.26 12.99
C THR A 77 -3.81 -4.46 13.61
N PRO A 78 -2.73 -4.99 12.99
CA PRO A 78 -2.03 -6.16 13.48
C PRO A 78 -1.66 -6.02 14.94
N GLU A 79 -1.57 -7.16 15.62
CA GLU A 79 -1.14 -7.20 17.01
C GLU A 79 0.19 -6.45 17.18
N ASN A 80 0.29 -5.69 18.28
CA ASN A 80 1.47 -4.91 18.64
C ASN A 80 1.82 -3.73 17.68
N PHE A 81 1.03 -3.44 16.63
CA PHE A 81 1.32 -2.33 15.70
C PHE A 81 1.32 -0.95 16.38
N TRP A 82 0.48 -0.76 17.40
CA TRP A 82 0.38 0.50 18.17
C TRP A 82 1.28 0.55 19.41
N GLU A 83 2.18 -0.41 19.60
CA GLU A 83 3.17 -0.33 20.67
C GLU A 83 4.21 0.74 20.32
N VAL A 84 4.23 1.81 21.11
CA VAL A 84 5.12 2.97 20.89
C VAL A 84 6.58 2.62 21.22
N GLY A 85 6.84 1.51 21.91
CA GLY A 85 8.16 1.05 22.30
C GLY A 85 8.82 0.12 21.27
N PHE A 86 10.15 0.13 21.23
CA PHE A 86 10.88 -0.89 20.47
C PHE A 86 10.82 -2.23 21.21
N PRO A 87 10.32 -3.30 20.59
CA PRO A 87 10.35 -4.62 21.18
C PRO A 87 11.80 -5.08 21.42
N SER A 88 12.01 -5.84 22.49
CA SER A 88 13.32 -6.45 22.74
C SER A 88 13.67 -7.43 21.62
N THR A 89 14.96 -7.73 21.44
CA THR A 89 15.42 -8.65 20.39
C THR A 89 14.77 -10.04 20.53
N GLN A 90 14.54 -10.50 21.76
CA GLN A 90 13.84 -11.75 22.06
C GLN A 90 12.38 -11.69 21.59
N MET A 91 11.67 -10.60 21.92
CA MET A 91 10.28 -10.40 21.47
C MET A 91 10.19 -10.27 19.94
N CYS A 92 11.20 -9.67 19.29
CA CYS A 92 11.25 -9.61 17.83
C CYS A 92 11.37 -11.00 17.18
N VAL A 93 12.07 -11.95 17.82
CA VAL A 93 12.15 -13.34 17.36
C VAL A 93 10.83 -14.06 17.60
N GLU A 94 10.24 -13.93 18.80
CA GLU A 94 8.94 -14.54 19.15
C GLU A 94 7.80 -14.06 18.24
N ARG A 95 7.76 -12.74 17.96
CA ARG A 95 6.79 -12.13 17.04
C ARG A 95 7.09 -12.40 15.57
N GLY A 96 8.23 -13.04 15.26
CA GLY A 96 8.64 -13.39 13.90
C GLY A 96 9.14 -12.22 13.04
N TYR A 97 9.45 -11.07 13.64
CA TYR A 97 10.08 -9.94 12.94
C TYR A 97 11.51 -10.27 12.51
N ILE A 98 12.22 -11.07 13.31
CA ILE A 98 13.54 -11.59 12.99
C ILE A 98 13.39 -13.08 12.69
N LYS A 99 13.59 -13.44 11.42
CA LYS A 99 13.79 -14.84 11.05
C LYS A 99 15.26 -15.16 11.22
N GLU A 100 15.59 -16.04 12.17
CA GLU A 100 16.93 -16.60 12.27
C GLU A 100 17.17 -17.53 11.07
N GLU A 101 17.54 -16.93 9.94
CA GLU A 101 18.06 -17.68 8.82
C GLU A 101 19.47 -18.13 9.19
N PHE A 102 19.62 -19.43 9.48
CA PHE A 102 20.93 -20.08 9.69
C PHE A 102 21.87 -19.98 8.47
N ALA A 103 21.35 -19.53 7.32
CA ALA A 103 22.14 -19.20 6.15
C ALA A 103 22.71 -17.78 6.28
N PRO A 104 24.04 -17.59 6.23
CA PRO A 104 24.62 -16.26 6.17
C PRO A 104 24.04 -15.51 4.96
N CYS A 105 23.41 -14.36 5.20
CA CYS A 105 23.00 -13.46 4.11
C CYS A 105 24.24 -13.21 3.22
N PRO A 106 24.22 -13.57 1.92
CA PRO A 106 25.34 -13.31 1.04
C PRO A 106 25.44 -11.79 0.89
N ARG A 107 26.34 -11.17 1.66
CA ARG A 107 26.63 -9.74 1.51
C ARG A 107 26.97 -9.50 0.04
N PRO A 108 26.24 -8.63 -0.66
CA PRO A 108 26.52 -8.36 -2.07
C PRO A 108 27.95 -7.82 -2.14
N LYS A 109 28.86 -8.63 -2.72
CA LYS A 109 30.21 -8.16 -3.00
C LYS A 109 30.07 -6.97 -3.94
N ARG A 110 30.68 -5.85 -3.58
CA ARG A 110 30.75 -4.67 -4.44
C ARG A 110 31.29 -5.13 -5.81
N ARG A 111 30.49 -4.96 -6.87
CA ARG A 111 30.79 -5.51 -8.20
C ARG A 111 32.11 -4.99 -8.78
N GLN A 112 32.59 -3.84 -8.31
CA GLN A 112 33.82 -3.20 -8.77
C GLN A 112 34.58 -2.61 -7.57
N PRO A 113 35.90 -2.85 -7.44
CA PRO A 113 36.73 -2.16 -6.46
C PRO A 113 36.70 -0.65 -6.72
N TYR A 114 36.78 0.15 -5.65
CA TYR A 114 36.81 1.61 -5.76
C TYR A 114 38.15 2.04 -6.34
N ASN A 115 38.18 2.39 -7.62
CA ASN A 115 39.40 2.87 -8.27
C ASN A 115 39.50 4.38 -8.07
N VAL A 116 40.18 4.81 -7.01
CA VAL A 116 40.39 6.25 -6.73
C VAL A 116 41.52 6.76 -7.58
N MET A 117 41.20 7.35 -8.73
CA MET A 117 42.17 8.09 -9.53
C MET A 117 42.29 9.49 -8.95
N PHE A 118 43.27 9.70 -8.07
CA PHE A 118 43.64 11.05 -7.66
C PHE A 118 44.36 11.74 -8.82
N SER A 119 43.83 12.87 -9.30
CA SER A 119 44.55 13.70 -10.28
C SER A 119 45.86 14.20 -9.65
N PRO A 120 47.02 14.02 -10.31
CA PRO A 120 48.27 14.60 -9.82
C PRO A 120 48.13 16.13 -9.82
N LYS A 121 48.44 16.77 -8.69
CA LYS A 121 48.52 18.23 -8.60
C LYS A 121 49.53 18.72 -9.64
N GLY A 122 49.09 19.64 -10.50
CA GLY A 122 49.97 20.31 -11.46
C GLY A 122 51.16 20.93 -10.73
N LYS A 123 52.38 20.63 -11.19
CA LYS A 123 53.58 21.30 -10.71
C LYS A 123 53.51 22.73 -11.24
N GLU A 124 53.16 23.69 -10.39
CA GLU A 124 53.41 25.09 -10.69
C GLU A 124 54.92 25.27 -10.88
N GLN A 125 55.32 25.60 -12.11
CA GLN A 125 56.69 26.02 -12.41
C GLN A 125 56.93 27.34 -11.68
N LYS A 126 57.76 27.29 -10.64
CA LYS A 126 58.23 28.49 -9.96
C LYS A 126 59.50 28.96 -10.67
N THR A 127 59.35 30.08 -11.38
CA THR A 127 60.37 31.07 -11.82
C THR A 127 61.69 30.55 -12.36
#